data_AF-A0AAD7SWW8-F1
#
_entry.id   AF-A0AAD7SWW8-F1
#
_cell.length_a   1.000
_cell.length_b   1.000
_cell.length_c   1.000
_cell.angle_alpha   90.00
_cell.angle_beta   90.00
_cell.angle_gamma   90.00
#
_symmetry.space_group_name_H-M   'P 1'
#
loop_
_entity.id
_entity.type
_entity.pdbx_description
1 polymer ?
#
loop_
_entity_poly.entity_id
_entity_poly.type
_entity_poly.pdbx_seq_one_letter_code
_entity_poly.pdbx_strand_id
1 'polypeptide(L)'
;MDNIKTHLRKCRFNLNNWEEVALNRNLWSRMVYEGTAQQETDLHRAAEEKRQQRKERSTTKMAPPTTTTRTTIHKCPHCNRTCGSRIGLYSHLKTHK
;
A
#
# COMPACT_ATOMS: atom_id res chain seq x y z
N MET A 1 -22.20 -19.91 5.09
CA MET A 1 -20.91 -20.28 4.48
C MET A 1 -19.88 -20.34 5.59
N ASP A 2 -19.16 -21.45 5.69
CA ASP A 2 -18.28 -21.74 6.83
C ASP A 2 -17.05 -20.82 6.83
N ASN A 3 -16.96 -19.94 7.84
CA ASN A 3 -15.91 -18.93 7.94
C ASN A 3 -14.53 -19.58 8.19
N ILE A 4 -14.51 -20.75 8.83
CA ILE A 4 -13.27 -21.44 9.21
C ILE A 4 -12.48 -21.89 7.99
N LYS A 5 -13.13 -22.54 7.02
CA LYS A 5 -12.48 -23.00 5.77
C LYS A 5 -11.95 -21.81 4.95
N THR A 6 -12.63 -20.68 5.01
CA THR A 6 -12.21 -19.45 4.32
C THR A 6 -10.92 -18.90 4.92
N HIS A 7 -10.83 -18.82 6.25
CA HIS A 7 -9.62 -18.36 6.93
C HIS A 7 -8.47 -19.37 6.79
N LEU A 8 -8.76 -20.66 6.88
CA LEU A 8 -7.75 -21.69 6.67
C LEU A 8 -7.11 -21.59 5.27
N ARG A 9 -7.92 -21.28 4.25
CA ARG A 9 -7.41 -21.04 2.89
C ARG A 9 -6.49 -19.81 2.81
N LYS A 10 -6.81 -18.73 3.54
CA LYS A 10 -5.96 -17.52 3.59
C LYS A 10 -4.60 -17.82 4.24
N CYS A 11 -4.58 -18.70 5.22
CA CYS A 11 -3.36 -19.21 5.85
C CYS A 11 -2.70 -20.36 5.06
N ARG A 12 -3.15 -20.62 3.82
CA ARG A 12 -2.64 -21.66 2.90
C ARG A 12 -2.71 -23.10 3.44
N PHE A 13 -3.65 -23.40 4.33
CA PHE A 13 -3.92 -24.78 4.70
C PHE A 13 -4.62 -25.54 3.59
N ASN A 14 -4.29 -26.83 3.50
CA ASN A 14 -4.97 -27.74 2.62
C ASN A 14 -6.33 -28.12 3.23
N LEU A 15 -7.41 -27.78 2.51
CA LEU A 15 -8.79 -28.01 2.95
C LEU A 15 -9.26 -29.46 2.78
N ASN A 16 -8.44 -30.33 2.21
CA ASN A 16 -8.77 -31.75 2.04
C ASN A 16 -8.23 -32.61 3.20
N ASN A 17 -7.26 -32.12 3.96
CA ASN A 17 -6.66 -32.85 5.08
C ASN A 17 -6.70 -32.10 6.43
N TRP A 18 -7.30 -30.90 6.48
CA TRP A 18 -7.31 -30.08 7.71
C TRP A 18 -7.95 -30.81 8.91
N GLU A 19 -8.94 -31.67 8.68
CA GLU A 19 -9.62 -32.42 9.75
C GLU A 19 -8.69 -33.47 10.38
N GLU A 20 -7.93 -34.19 9.55
CA GLU A 20 -6.89 -35.13 10.00
C GLU A 20 -5.82 -34.40 10.82
N VAL A 21 -5.39 -33.22 10.36
CA VAL A 21 -4.38 -32.45 11.09
C VAL A 21 -4.94 -31.82 12.36
N ALA A 22 -6.24 -31.49 12.39
CA ALA A 22 -6.91 -30.94 13.56
C ALA A 22 -6.99 -31.95 14.73
N LEU A 23 -6.98 -33.25 14.45
CA LEU A 23 -6.93 -34.31 15.47
C LEU A 23 -5.65 -34.22 16.32
N ASN A 24 -4.53 -33.81 15.72
CA ASN A 24 -3.29 -33.57 16.44
C ASN A 24 -3.23 -32.12 16.90
N ARG A 25 -3.65 -31.86 18.14
CA ARG A 25 -3.76 -30.51 18.71
C ARG A 25 -2.47 -29.69 18.62
N ASN A 26 -1.33 -30.32 18.84
CA ASN A 26 -0.01 -29.66 18.82
C ASN A 26 0.39 -29.27 17.40
N LEU A 27 0.21 -30.19 16.45
CA LEU A 27 0.46 -29.94 15.04
C LEU A 27 -0.48 -28.86 14.50
N TRP A 28 -1.77 -28.98 14.79
CA TRP A 28 -2.77 -27.98 14.44
C TRP A 28 -2.42 -26.59 14.96
N SER A 29 -2.04 -26.49 16.24
CA SER A 29 -1.67 -25.20 16.83
C SER A 29 -0.48 -24.58 16.11
N ARG A 30 0.60 -25.34 15.94
CA ARG A 30 1.83 -24.87 15.27
C ARG A 30 1.52 -24.38 13.86
N MET A 31 0.80 -25.20 13.11
CA MET A 31 0.40 -24.87 11.75
C MET A 31 -0.36 -23.54 11.69
N VAL A 32 -1.41 -23.37 12.51
CA VAL A 32 -2.20 -22.12 12.55
C VAL A 32 -1.32 -20.90 12.87
N TYR A 33 -0.40 -21.02 13.82
CA TYR A 33 0.55 -19.94 14.13
C TYR A 33 1.44 -19.59 12.94
N GLU A 34 2.04 -20.59 12.30
CA GLU A 34 2.91 -20.39 11.13
C GLU A 34 2.12 -19.77 9.95
N GLY A 35 0.92 -20.28 9.68
CA GLY A 35 0.08 -19.80 8.59
C GLY A 35 -0.40 -18.36 8.79
N THR A 36 -0.69 -17.96 10.03
CA THR A 36 -1.10 -16.58 10.35
C THR A 36 0.07 -15.61 10.34
N ALA A 37 1.25 -16.00 10.84
CA ALA A 37 2.48 -15.21 10.75
C ALA A 37 2.90 -14.97 9.29
N GLN A 38 2.77 -15.99 8.44
CA GLN A 38 3.02 -15.84 7.01
C GLN A 38 2.02 -14.89 6.35
N GLN A 39 0.74 -14.98 6.71
CA GLN A 39 -0.29 -14.09 6.17
C GLN A 39 -0.02 -12.63 6.54
N GLU A 40 0.41 -12.34 7.77
CA GLU A 40 0.78 -10.99 8.19
C GLU A 40 1.97 -10.45 7.39
N THR A 41 3.00 -11.29 7.20
CA THR A 41 4.17 -10.96 6.37
C THR A 41 3.76 -10.65 4.92
N ASP A 42 2.85 -11.44 4.35
CA ASP A 42 2.33 -11.26 3.00
C ASP A 42 1.55 -9.95 2.87
N LEU A 43 0.74 -9.59 3.87
CA LEU A 43 0.00 -8.33 3.90
C LEU A 43 0.95 -7.12 3.96
N HIS A 44 2.04 -7.21 4.74
CA HIS A 44 3.04 -6.16 4.80
C HIS A 44 3.75 -5.97 3.46
N ARG A 45 4.24 -7.08 2.88
CA ARG A 45 4.88 -7.09 1.56
C ARG A 45 3.96 -6.52 0.48
N ALA A 46 2.71 -6.93 0.42
CA ALA A 46 1.74 -6.42 -0.56
C ALA A 46 1.47 -4.91 -0.37
N ALA A 47 1.51 -4.40 0.87
CA ALA A 47 1.41 -2.98 1.12
C ALA A 47 2.64 -2.21 0.61
N GLU A 48 3.83 -2.77 0.78
CA GLU A 48 5.09 -2.20 0.29
C GLU A 48 5.18 -2.18 -1.23
N GLU A 49 4.82 -3.28 -1.89
CA GLU A 49 4.72 -3.36 -3.35
C GLU A 49 3.76 -2.29 -3.89
N LYS A 50 2.59 -2.11 -3.26
CA LYS A 50 1.66 -1.04 -3.64
C LYS A 50 2.25 0.36 -3.42
N ARG A 51 3.04 0.59 -2.37
CA ARG A 51 3.74 1.86 -2.15
C ARG A 51 4.79 2.10 -3.25
N GLN A 52 5.56 1.08 -3.62
CA GLN A 52 6.55 1.15 -4.69
C GLN A 52 5.89 1.46 -6.04
N GLN A 53 4.84 0.74 -6.41
CA GLN A 53 4.09 0.99 -7.65
C GLN A 53 3.53 2.42 -7.73
N ARG A 54 3.06 2.98 -6.59
CA ARG A 54 2.62 4.39 -6.55
C ARG A 54 3.77 5.36 -6.77
N LYS A 55 4.95 5.07 -6.19
CA LYS A 55 6.17 5.88 -6.38
C LYS A 55 6.62 5.84 -7.83
N GLU A 56 6.71 4.66 -8.44
CA GLU A 56 7.06 4.47 -9.85
C GLU A 56 6.08 5.17 -10.78
N ARG A 57 4.77 5.02 -10.55
CA ARG A 57 3.74 5.73 -11.33
C ARG A 57 3.89 7.25 -11.20
N SER A 58 4.27 7.76 -10.04
CA SER A 58 4.53 9.19 -9.84
C SER A 58 5.78 9.64 -10.60
N THR A 59 6.87 8.88 -10.56
CA THR A 59 8.12 9.22 -11.25
C THR A 59 7.96 9.15 -12.76
N THR A 60 7.28 8.12 -13.30
CA THR A 60 7.02 8.01 -14.74
C THR A 60 6.15 9.15 -15.25
N LYS A 61 5.15 9.61 -14.46
CA LYS A 61 4.35 10.78 -14.81
C LYS A 61 5.12 12.10 -14.76
N MET A 62 6.22 12.16 -14.01
CA MET A 62 7.09 13.33 -13.89
C MET A 62 8.32 13.27 -14.80
N ALA A 63 8.52 12.18 -15.54
CA ALA A 63 9.57 12.10 -16.55
C ALA A 63 9.27 13.16 -17.64
N PRO A 64 10.19 14.10 -17.92
CA PRO A 64 9.92 15.16 -18.85
C PRO A 64 9.77 14.58 -20.26
N PRO A 65 8.74 14.95 -21.03
CA PRO A 65 8.85 14.82 -22.48
C PRO A 65 10.07 15.66 -22.89
N THR A 66 10.90 15.11 -23.75
CA THR A 66 11.97 15.83 -24.46
C THR A 66 11.34 16.90 -25.36
N THR A 67 10.77 17.95 -24.78
CA THR A 67 10.30 19.19 -25.42
C THR A 67 9.69 20.11 -24.35
N THR A 68 10.47 21.12 -23.96
CA THR A 68 10.04 22.41 -23.39
C THR A 68 8.86 22.36 -22.41
N THR A 69 9.07 21.87 -21.19
CA THR A 69 8.12 22.10 -20.10
C THR A 69 8.18 23.56 -19.69
N ARG A 70 7.19 24.37 -20.10
CA ARG A 70 6.92 25.69 -19.54
C ARG A 70 6.70 25.53 -18.03
N THR A 71 7.73 25.77 -17.23
CA THR A 71 7.65 25.85 -15.77
C THR A 71 6.71 26.99 -15.41
N THR A 72 5.42 26.69 -15.24
CA THR A 72 4.44 27.67 -14.77
C THR A 72 4.82 28.04 -13.35
N ILE A 73 5.36 29.24 -13.16
CA ILE A 73 5.77 29.74 -11.85
C ILE A 73 4.52 30.04 -11.03
N HIS A 74 4.33 29.35 -9.89
CA HIS A 74 3.18 29.57 -9.01
C HIS A 74 3.58 30.47 -7.85
N LYS A 75 3.45 31.80 -8.00
CA LYS A 75 3.81 32.76 -6.95
C LYS A 75 2.63 33.13 -6.05
N CYS A 76 2.92 33.33 -4.76
CA CYS A 76 1.98 33.88 -3.80
C CYS A 76 1.87 35.41 -3.94
N PRO A 77 0.65 35.98 -4.01
CA PRO A 77 0.45 37.44 -4.08
C PRO A 77 0.75 38.16 -2.76
N HIS A 78 0.76 37.47 -1.62
CA HIS A 78 0.91 38.10 -0.29
C HIS A 78 2.35 38.11 0.23
N CYS A 79 3.17 37.10 -0.07
CA CYS A 79 4.52 36.99 0.50
C CYS A 79 5.61 36.61 -0.53
N ASN A 80 5.35 36.78 -1.83
CA ASN A 80 6.27 36.52 -2.94
C ASN A 80 6.89 35.09 -2.95
N ARG A 81 6.29 34.15 -2.21
CA ARG A 81 6.74 32.76 -2.13
C ARG A 81 6.42 32.03 -3.42
N THR A 82 7.40 31.34 -4.01
CA THR A 82 7.19 30.45 -5.16
C THR A 82 6.82 29.05 -4.69
N CYS A 83 5.67 28.55 -5.14
CA CYS A 83 5.19 27.20 -4.89
C CYS A 83 5.53 26.29 -6.07
N GLY A 84 5.94 25.05 -5.78
CA GLY A 84 6.28 24.06 -6.81
C GLY A 84 5.08 23.49 -7.58
N SER A 85 3.85 23.85 -7.20
CA SER A 85 2.63 23.41 -7.88
C SER A 85 1.45 24.34 -7.59
N ARG A 86 0.42 24.31 -8.45
CA ARG A 86 -0.85 25.02 -8.24
C ARG A 86 -1.55 24.59 -6.94
N ILE A 87 -1.45 23.32 -6.57
CA ILE A 87 -2.00 22.79 -5.30
C ILE A 87 -1.24 23.37 -4.10
N GLY A 88 0.09 23.44 -4.19
CA GLY A 88 0.93 24.06 -3.16
C GLY A 88 0.59 25.53 -2.93
N LEU A 89 0.32 26.29 -4.01
CA LEU A 89 -0.14 27.67 -3.92
C LEU A 89 -1.52 27.76 -3.24
N TYR A 90 -2.48 26.91 -3.61
CA TYR A 90 -3.82 26.91 -3.00
C TYR A 90 -3.76 26.62 -1.49
N SER A 91 -3.00 25.61 -1.08
CA SER A 91 -2.81 25.31 0.35
C SER A 91 -2.10 26.44 1.09
N HIS A 92 -1.10 27.07 0.46
CA HIS A 92 -0.38 28.20 1.02
C HIS A 92 -1.26 29.46 1.19
N LEU A 93 -2.16 29.73 0.25
CA LEU A 93 -3.11 30.83 0.36
C LEU A 93 -4.07 30.67 1.54
N LYS A 94 -4.40 29.43 1.94
CA LYS A 94 -5.22 29.20 3.14
C LYS A 94 -4.52 29.61 4.43
N THR A 95 -3.19 29.67 4.46
CA THR A 95 -2.41 30.09 5.64
C THR A 95 -2.36 31.60 5.78
N HIS A 96 -2.77 32.35 4.76
CA HIS A 96 -2.94 33.81 4.80
C HIS A 96 -4.37 34.23 5.18
N LYS A 97 -5.28 33.26 5.37
CA LYS A 97 -6.57 33.51 6.04
C LYS A 97 -6.36 33.47 7.54
#